data_AF-A0A1V9Y5Q3-F1
#
_entry.id   AF-A0A1V9Y5Q3-F1
#
_cell.length_a   1.000
_cell.length_b   1.000
_cell.length_c   1.000
_cell.angle_alpha   90.00
_cell.angle_beta   90.00
_cell.angle_gamma   90.00
#
_symmetry.space_group_name_H-M   'P 1'
#
loop_
_entity.id
_entity.type
_entity.pdbx_description
1 polymer ?
#
loop_
_entity_poly.entity_id
_entity_poly.type
_entity_poly.pdbx_seq_one_letter_code
_entity_poly.pdbx_strand_id
1 'polypeptide(L)'
;MLTGMDLLEALEALKDSTAASACAPLATASALTAAPSNSGVTFKIEAYDADHRDGVLDTIAWLRSHDEAKPKSSGFLTAFLQFLHVADAPPTRSLPLGWGEHALRVRWNEMGYRLLHAPFYVDMMQARKIVMSGELLRAPPAECKAFAAWLDGFFVHIELVGLLKQRFLGLKGTLCRQRLAVHTQYGRANSLYNESLRFMHTKPLGLYGEKVLEFLNELEMTLWDEEDAMADATARVSTPEMEFTAITSLFAGLLPAEPAGIIVAKLVAWMPLALPADDVRAFVNLLSPDVQRCISGSWLRAYAEHLHLLEGFEVDLSASTTYSRSRVEISPLHANLVP
;
A
#
# COMPACT_ATOMS: atom_id res chain seq x y z
N MET A 1 13.10 -20.86 -12.27
CA MET A 1 13.28 -19.42 -11.97
C MET A 1 12.58 -18.66 -13.07
N LEU A 2 11.54 -17.87 -12.77
CA LEU A 2 11.08 -16.88 -13.75
C LEU A 2 11.97 -15.65 -13.60
N THR A 3 12.55 -15.24 -14.72
CA THR A 3 13.19 -13.95 -14.91
C THR A 3 12.15 -12.97 -15.48
N GLY A 4 12.38 -11.65 -15.42
CA GLY A 4 11.49 -10.67 -16.05
C GLY A 4 11.24 -10.94 -17.54
N MET A 5 12.19 -11.62 -18.20
CA MET A 5 12.09 -12.14 -19.57
C MET A 5 10.99 -13.20 -19.77
N ASP A 6 10.77 -14.11 -18.82
CA ASP A 6 9.72 -15.14 -18.94
C ASP A 6 8.31 -14.53 -18.85
N LEU A 7 8.18 -13.37 -18.19
CA LEU A 7 6.95 -12.60 -18.10
C LEU A 7 6.71 -11.79 -19.40
N LEU A 8 7.78 -11.28 -20.00
CA LEU A 8 7.78 -10.59 -21.29
C LEU A 8 7.41 -11.52 -22.45
N GLU A 9 7.99 -12.72 -22.52
CA GLU A 9 7.63 -13.72 -23.54
C GLU A 9 6.18 -14.19 -23.40
N ALA A 10 5.66 -14.34 -22.17
CA ALA A 10 4.24 -14.64 -21.94
C ALA A 10 3.34 -13.48 -22.39
N LEU A 11 3.74 -12.23 -22.13
CA LEU A 11 3.02 -11.04 -22.56
C LEU A 11 3.07 -10.80 -24.08
N GLU A 12 4.16 -11.16 -24.76
CA GLU A 12 4.32 -11.10 -26.22
C GLU A 12 3.58 -12.25 -26.92
N ALA A 13 3.68 -13.48 -26.41
CA ALA A 13 2.93 -14.64 -26.93
C ALA A 13 1.40 -14.45 -26.82
N LEU A 14 0.92 -13.74 -25.81
CA LEU A 14 -0.50 -13.39 -25.64
C LEU A 14 -0.94 -12.20 -26.52
N LYS A 15 -0.01 -11.35 -26.96
CA LYS A 15 -0.28 -10.27 -27.93
C LYS A 15 -0.56 -10.85 -29.32
N ASP A 16 0.15 -11.91 -29.70
CA ASP A 16 -0.02 -12.63 -30.97
C ASP A 16 -1.24 -13.57 -30.98
N SER A 17 -1.76 -13.94 -29.81
CA SER A 17 -2.96 -14.78 -29.66
C SER A 17 -4.28 -14.05 -29.96
N THR A 18 -4.27 -12.72 -30.07
CA THR A 18 -5.46 -11.92 -30.43
C THR A 18 -5.98 -12.13 -31.86
N ALA A 19 -5.35 -13.00 -32.66
CA ALA A 19 -5.76 -13.33 -34.02
C ALA A 19 -6.57 -14.64 -34.18
N ALA A 20 -6.84 -15.42 -33.12
CA ALA A 20 -7.59 -16.68 -33.24
C ALA A 20 -8.83 -16.74 -32.32
N SER A 21 -9.96 -16.36 -32.88
CA SER A 21 -11.31 -16.63 -32.36
C SER A 21 -11.61 -18.13 -32.36
N ALA A 22 -12.21 -18.66 -31.27
CA ALA A 22 -13.52 -19.33 -31.32
C ALA A 22 -13.96 -19.93 -29.98
N CYS A 23 -15.17 -19.52 -29.60
CA CYS A 23 -16.16 -20.10 -28.69
C CYS A 23 -16.15 -21.64 -28.48
N ALA A 24 -16.32 -22.10 -27.24
CA ALA A 24 -17.21 -23.22 -26.86
C ALA A 24 -17.40 -23.34 -25.33
N PRO A 25 -18.61 -23.64 -24.79
CA PRO A 25 -18.87 -23.82 -23.37
C PRO A 25 -18.90 -25.30 -22.96
N LEU A 26 -18.53 -25.66 -21.72
CA LEU A 26 -18.78 -27.01 -21.18
C LEU A 26 -19.09 -27.04 -19.67
N ALA A 27 -20.37 -27.32 -19.42
CA ALA A 27 -21.03 -28.13 -18.39
C ALA A 27 -20.28 -28.70 -17.15
N THR A 28 -20.95 -28.50 -16.01
CA THR A 28 -21.20 -29.36 -14.82
C THR A 28 -20.68 -30.81 -14.77
N ALA A 29 -20.14 -31.24 -13.60
CA ALA A 29 -20.63 -32.39 -12.79
C ALA A 29 -19.88 -32.59 -11.44
N SER A 30 -20.61 -33.18 -10.49
CA SER A 30 -20.34 -33.40 -9.06
C SER A 30 -19.56 -34.67 -8.67
N ALA A 31 -19.32 -34.80 -7.35
CA ALA A 31 -19.28 -36.01 -6.49
C ALA A 31 -17.88 -36.57 -6.13
N LEU A 32 -17.42 -36.44 -4.87
CA LEU A 32 -17.60 -37.33 -3.69
C LEU A 32 -16.73 -38.61 -3.72
N THR A 33 -15.75 -38.77 -2.79
CA THR A 33 -15.75 -39.73 -1.65
C THR A 33 -14.34 -40.13 -1.14
N ALA A 34 -14.24 -40.10 0.21
CA ALA A 34 -13.60 -41.04 1.15
C ALA A 34 -12.10 -41.46 1.06
N ALA A 35 -11.45 -41.35 2.24
CA ALA A 35 -10.15 -41.91 2.60
C ALA A 35 -10.16 -43.45 2.79
N PRO A 36 -8.99 -44.11 2.84
CA PRO A 36 -8.45 -44.52 4.14
C PRO A 36 -6.90 -44.48 4.30
N SER A 37 -6.49 -44.67 5.55
CA SER A 37 -5.16 -44.68 6.18
C SER A 37 -4.11 -45.64 5.60
N ASN A 38 -2.83 -45.22 5.57
CA ASN A 38 -1.72 -45.93 6.23
C ASN A 38 -0.38 -45.17 6.16
N SER A 39 0.40 -45.35 7.22
CA SER A 39 1.73 -44.83 7.51
C SER A 39 2.78 -45.14 6.44
N GLY A 40 3.48 -44.10 5.98
CA GLY A 40 4.73 -44.20 5.24
C GLY A 40 5.34 -42.81 5.10
N VAL A 41 6.38 -42.49 5.86
CA VAL A 41 7.19 -41.30 5.61
C VAL A 41 7.88 -41.52 4.27
N THR A 42 7.31 -40.93 3.23
CA THR A 42 7.89 -40.86 1.89
C THR A 42 8.31 -39.42 1.68
N PHE A 43 9.62 -39.18 1.60
CA PHE A 43 10.14 -37.93 1.07
C PHE A 43 9.83 -37.92 -0.43
N LYS A 44 8.70 -37.31 -0.79
CA LYS A 44 8.48 -36.81 -2.14
C LYS A 44 9.17 -35.46 -2.23
N ILE A 45 10.24 -35.39 -3.00
CA ILE A 45 10.65 -34.13 -3.61
C ILE A 45 9.54 -33.85 -4.63
N GLU A 46 8.55 -33.07 -4.22
CA GLU A 46 7.54 -32.56 -5.14
C GLU A 46 8.25 -31.63 -6.13
N ALA A 47 8.09 -31.96 -7.40
CA ALA A 47 8.50 -31.09 -8.49
C ALA A 47 7.87 -29.72 -8.26
N TYR A 48 8.70 -28.69 -8.34
CA TYR A 48 8.34 -27.29 -8.21
C TYR A 48 7.16 -26.99 -9.15
N ASP A 49 6.00 -26.75 -8.55
CA ASP A 49 4.71 -26.85 -9.23
C ASP A 49 4.51 -25.69 -10.21
N ALA A 50 4.11 -26.03 -11.44
CA ALA A 50 3.80 -25.10 -12.51
C ALA A 50 2.51 -24.28 -12.22
N ASP A 51 1.69 -24.74 -11.26
CA ASP A 51 0.42 -24.12 -10.81
C ASP A 51 0.55 -22.68 -10.28
N HIS A 52 1.75 -22.21 -9.94
CA HIS A 52 1.94 -20.89 -9.29
C HIS A 52 2.30 -19.76 -10.27
N ARG A 53 2.54 -20.09 -11.56
CA ARG A 53 2.61 -19.10 -12.65
C ARG A 53 1.23 -18.50 -12.94
N ASP A 54 0.18 -19.29 -12.72
CA ASP A 54 -1.19 -18.90 -12.99
C ASP A 54 -1.63 -17.76 -12.07
N GLY A 55 -1.28 -17.74 -10.78
CA GLY A 55 -1.77 -16.70 -9.86
C GLY A 55 -1.39 -15.23 -10.17
N VAL A 56 -0.20 -14.98 -10.75
CA VAL A 56 0.22 -13.62 -11.15
C VAL A 56 -0.42 -13.23 -12.48
N LEU A 57 -0.42 -14.16 -13.45
CA LEU A 57 -1.08 -13.97 -14.74
C LEU A 57 -2.60 -13.83 -14.58
N ASP A 58 -3.20 -14.56 -13.63
CA ASP A 58 -4.59 -14.46 -13.21
C ASP A 58 -4.87 -13.12 -12.55
N THR A 59 -3.95 -12.58 -11.75
CA THR A 59 -4.11 -11.24 -11.17
C THR A 59 -4.02 -10.17 -12.25
N ILE A 60 -3.09 -10.29 -13.20
CA ILE A 60 -2.98 -9.38 -14.35
C ILE A 60 -4.21 -9.51 -15.27
N ALA A 61 -4.69 -10.73 -15.54
CA ALA A 61 -5.87 -11.00 -16.36
C ALA A 61 -7.15 -10.55 -15.64
N TRP A 62 -7.23 -10.74 -14.33
CA TRP A 62 -8.31 -10.21 -13.49
C TRP A 62 -8.30 -8.68 -13.51
N LEU A 63 -7.15 -8.04 -13.33
CA LEU A 63 -7.00 -6.59 -13.39
C LEU A 63 -7.37 -6.03 -14.78
N ARG A 64 -6.97 -6.69 -15.88
CA ARG A 64 -7.31 -6.27 -17.25
C ARG A 64 -8.78 -6.50 -17.61
N SER A 65 -9.35 -7.65 -17.26
CA SER A 65 -10.79 -7.90 -17.44
C SER A 65 -11.65 -6.99 -16.56
N HIS A 66 -11.12 -6.55 -15.40
CA HIS A 66 -11.71 -5.48 -14.61
C HIS A 66 -11.58 -4.11 -15.30
N ASP A 67 -10.45 -3.76 -15.90
CA ASP A 67 -10.25 -2.49 -16.60
C ASP A 67 -11.15 -2.36 -17.84
N GLU A 68 -11.32 -3.45 -18.59
CA GLU A 68 -12.23 -3.54 -19.73
C GLU A 68 -13.71 -3.43 -19.33
N ALA A 69 -14.09 -3.97 -18.17
CA ALA A 69 -15.43 -3.85 -17.64
C ALA A 69 -15.70 -2.48 -16.97
N LYS A 70 -14.65 -1.83 -16.44
CA LYS A 70 -14.73 -0.67 -15.53
C LYS A 70 -13.52 0.28 -15.68
N PRO A 71 -13.54 1.19 -16.67
CA PRO A 71 -12.37 1.96 -17.14
C PRO A 71 -11.87 3.09 -16.20
N LYS A 72 -12.43 3.25 -15.00
CA LYS A 72 -12.07 4.34 -14.06
C LYS A 72 -10.82 4.03 -13.19
N SER A 73 -10.20 2.86 -13.34
CA SER A 73 -9.11 2.37 -12.46
C SER A 73 -7.68 2.47 -13.04
N SER A 74 -7.52 3.13 -14.20
CA SER A 74 -6.29 3.14 -15.01
C SER A 74 -5.01 3.66 -14.33
N GLY A 75 -5.11 4.58 -13.37
CA GLY A 75 -3.95 5.12 -12.65
C GLY A 75 -3.25 4.11 -11.73
N PHE A 76 -4.04 3.28 -11.03
CA PHE A 76 -3.54 2.22 -10.14
C PHE A 76 -2.85 1.10 -10.91
N LEU A 77 -3.46 0.69 -12.02
CA LEU A 77 -2.91 -0.29 -12.96
C LEU A 77 -1.58 0.19 -13.56
N THR A 78 -1.47 1.47 -13.92
CA THR A 78 -0.24 2.03 -14.50
C THR A 78 0.90 2.07 -13.48
N ALA A 79 0.63 2.49 -12.25
CA ALA A 79 1.63 2.49 -11.16
C ALA A 79 2.08 1.07 -10.80
N PHE A 80 1.17 0.09 -10.83
CA PHE A 80 1.49 -1.30 -10.57
C PHE A 80 2.26 -1.97 -11.71
N LEU A 81 1.91 -1.68 -12.97
CA LEU A 81 2.69 -2.14 -14.11
C LEU A 81 4.11 -1.57 -14.04
N GLN A 82 4.30 -0.32 -13.65
CA GLN A 82 5.63 0.23 -13.38
C GLN A 82 6.37 -0.53 -12.26
N PHE A 83 5.70 -0.92 -11.18
CA PHE A 83 6.28 -1.77 -10.13
C PHE A 83 6.79 -3.12 -10.68
N LEU A 84 6.06 -3.76 -11.60
CA LEU A 84 6.48 -5.02 -12.21
C LEU A 84 7.70 -4.89 -13.15
N HIS A 85 7.92 -3.72 -13.76
CA HIS A 85 9.04 -3.47 -14.69
C HIS A 85 10.39 -3.19 -13.98
N VAL A 86 10.39 -3.08 -12.65
CA VAL A 86 11.55 -2.57 -11.89
C VAL A 86 12.46 -3.68 -11.33
N ALA A 87 12.04 -4.95 -11.39
CA ALA A 87 12.72 -6.09 -10.77
C ALA A 87 13.99 -6.63 -11.48
N ASP A 88 14.45 -6.00 -12.58
CA ASP A 88 15.52 -6.54 -13.44
C ASP A 88 16.95 -6.08 -13.10
N ALA A 89 17.16 -5.31 -12.02
CA ALA A 89 18.50 -4.87 -11.59
C ALA A 89 19.11 -5.81 -10.53
N PRO A 90 20.45 -5.89 -10.39
CA PRO A 90 21.09 -6.71 -9.38
C PRO A 90 20.59 -6.36 -7.97
N PRO A 91 20.32 -7.36 -7.11
CA PRO A 91 19.70 -7.14 -5.81
C PRO A 91 20.61 -6.30 -4.91
N THR A 92 20.15 -5.11 -4.56
CA THR A 92 20.74 -4.27 -3.52
C THR A 92 20.29 -4.78 -2.15
N ARG A 93 21.24 -5.18 -1.30
CA ARG A 93 20.95 -5.75 0.03
C ARG A 93 20.57 -4.71 1.10
N SER A 94 20.64 -3.42 0.77
CA SER A 94 20.32 -2.31 1.68
C SER A 94 19.87 -1.08 0.92
N LEU A 95 19.03 -0.27 1.55
CA LEU A 95 18.72 1.07 1.06
C LEU A 95 19.98 1.96 1.11
N PRO A 96 20.20 2.83 0.10
CA PRO A 96 21.30 3.79 0.15
C PRO A 96 21.08 4.82 1.26
N LEU A 97 22.18 5.39 1.78
CA LEU A 97 22.09 6.55 2.68
C LEU A 97 21.42 7.71 1.94
N GLY A 98 20.44 8.34 2.58
CA GLY A 98 19.66 9.41 1.95
C GLY A 98 18.52 8.94 1.04
N TRP A 99 18.23 7.63 1.00
CA TRP A 99 17.12 7.08 0.20
C TRP A 99 15.82 7.84 0.48
N GLY A 100 15.17 8.33 -0.57
CA GLY A 100 13.89 9.03 -0.48
C GLY A 100 13.89 10.40 0.21
N GLU A 101 14.97 10.84 0.88
CA GLU A 101 14.98 12.10 1.66
C GLU A 101 14.64 13.33 0.81
N HIS A 102 15.19 13.42 -0.39
CA HIS A 102 14.93 14.55 -1.30
C HIS A 102 13.50 14.54 -1.86
N ALA A 103 13.04 13.37 -2.32
CA ALA A 103 11.74 13.20 -2.95
C ALA A 103 10.59 13.38 -1.94
N LEU A 104 10.73 12.76 -0.77
CA LEU A 104 9.75 12.84 0.31
C LEU A 104 9.87 14.12 1.15
N ARG A 105 10.95 14.88 0.97
CA ARG A 105 11.28 16.11 1.73
C ARG A 105 11.27 15.88 3.24
N VAL A 106 11.79 14.73 3.65
CA VAL A 106 11.84 14.30 5.06
C VAL A 106 13.28 14.05 5.42
N ARG A 107 13.63 14.30 6.67
CA ARG A 107 14.98 14.01 7.18
C ARG A 107 15.12 12.53 7.48
N TRP A 108 16.34 12.01 7.48
CA TRP A 108 16.62 10.62 7.86
C TRP A 108 15.92 10.21 9.16
N ASN A 109 15.89 11.07 10.17
CA ASN A 109 15.34 10.74 11.48
C ASN A 109 13.80 10.65 11.50
N GLU A 110 13.12 11.18 10.49
CA GLU A 110 11.67 11.13 10.33
C GLU A 110 11.23 9.91 9.49
N MET A 111 12.16 9.29 8.76
CA MET A 111 11.87 8.37 7.67
C MET A 111 11.04 7.15 8.10
N GLY A 112 11.37 6.48 9.21
CA GLY A 112 10.74 5.21 9.59
C GLY A 112 9.21 5.26 9.66
N TYR A 113 8.65 6.10 10.52
CA TYR A 113 7.19 6.21 10.67
C TYR A 113 6.55 6.95 9.50
N ARG A 114 7.22 7.98 8.97
CA ARG A 114 6.73 8.74 7.82
C ARG A 114 6.51 7.85 6.60
N LEU A 115 7.42 6.92 6.33
CA LEU A 115 7.29 5.93 5.26
C LEU A 115 6.07 5.03 5.48
N LEU A 116 5.88 4.53 6.70
CA LEU A 116 4.76 3.63 7.04
C LEU A 116 3.40 4.36 7.01
N HIS A 117 3.36 5.66 7.29
CA HIS A 117 2.13 6.45 7.27
C HIS A 117 1.78 7.02 5.89
N ALA A 118 2.77 7.19 5.01
CA ALA A 118 2.60 7.92 3.75
C ALA A 118 1.37 7.51 2.92
N PRO A 119 1.08 6.20 2.72
CA PRO A 119 -0.09 5.77 1.94
C PRO A 119 -1.43 6.14 2.61
N PHE A 120 -1.47 6.17 3.95
CA PHE A 120 -2.70 6.49 4.69
C PHE A 120 -3.12 7.94 4.53
N TYR A 121 -2.16 8.86 4.40
CA TYR A 121 -2.50 10.26 4.12
C TYR A 121 -3.14 10.44 2.75
N VAL A 122 -2.75 9.62 1.76
CA VAL A 122 -3.40 9.61 0.44
C VAL A 122 -4.83 9.11 0.56
N ASP A 123 -5.04 7.99 1.25
CA ASP A 123 -6.37 7.43 1.51
C ASP A 123 -7.28 8.44 2.24
N MET A 124 -6.77 9.10 3.30
CA MET A 124 -7.51 10.14 4.04
C MET A 124 -7.85 11.34 3.15
N MET A 125 -6.93 11.76 2.27
CA MET A 125 -7.15 12.87 1.35
C MET A 125 -8.25 12.55 0.33
N GLN A 126 -8.29 11.32 -0.21
CA GLN A 126 -9.37 10.88 -1.10
C GLN A 126 -10.72 10.83 -0.37
N ALA A 127 -10.76 10.28 0.85
CA ALA A 127 -11.98 10.28 1.65
C ALA A 127 -12.48 11.69 1.96
N ARG A 128 -11.59 12.63 2.30
CA ARG A 128 -11.93 14.04 2.48
C ARG A 128 -12.53 14.64 1.22
N LYS A 129 -11.95 14.39 0.04
CA LYS A 129 -12.46 14.86 -1.25
C LYS A 129 -13.92 14.41 -1.45
N ILE A 130 -14.20 13.12 -1.25
CA ILE A 130 -15.54 12.52 -1.40
C ILE A 130 -16.57 13.18 -0.47
N VAL A 131 -16.20 13.40 0.79
CA VAL A 131 -17.12 14.01 1.76
C VAL A 131 -17.32 15.49 1.46
N MET A 132 -16.24 16.25 1.22
CA MET A 132 -16.28 17.70 1.07
C MET A 132 -16.86 18.16 -0.27
N SER A 133 -16.74 17.37 -1.34
CA SER A 133 -17.41 17.67 -2.63
C SER A 133 -18.93 17.48 -2.56
N GLY A 134 -19.42 16.87 -1.48
CA GLY A 134 -20.82 16.51 -1.29
C GLY A 134 -21.25 15.32 -2.14
N GLU A 135 -20.32 14.58 -2.75
CA GLU A 135 -20.61 13.34 -3.48
C GLU A 135 -21.26 12.31 -2.55
N LEU A 136 -20.71 12.12 -1.35
CA LEU A 136 -21.28 11.18 -0.37
C LEU A 136 -22.74 11.50 0.01
N LEU A 137 -23.10 12.79 0.03
CA LEU A 137 -24.47 13.23 0.35
C LEU A 137 -25.46 12.92 -0.77
N ARG A 138 -24.99 12.91 -2.03
CA ARG A 138 -25.80 12.67 -3.23
C ARG A 138 -25.75 11.21 -3.69
N ALA A 139 -24.85 10.41 -3.11
CA ALA A 139 -24.62 9.03 -3.50
C ALA A 139 -25.84 8.13 -3.19
N PRO A 140 -26.09 7.10 -4.03
CA PRO A 140 -27.09 6.08 -3.74
C PRO A 140 -26.71 5.27 -2.49
N PRO A 141 -27.69 4.64 -1.80
CA PRO A 141 -27.45 3.91 -0.55
C PRO A 141 -26.38 2.80 -0.65
N ALA A 142 -26.24 2.17 -1.82
CA ALA A 142 -25.23 1.15 -2.06
C ALA A 142 -23.80 1.72 -2.02
N GLU A 143 -23.58 2.91 -2.59
CA GLU A 143 -22.28 3.60 -2.57
C GLU A 143 -21.97 4.16 -1.18
N CYS A 144 -22.97 4.67 -0.45
CA CYS A 144 -22.77 5.05 0.96
C CYS A 144 -22.34 3.85 1.82
N LYS A 145 -22.95 2.68 1.60
CA LYS A 145 -22.56 1.44 2.28
C LYS A 145 -21.16 0.99 1.89
N ALA A 146 -20.79 1.11 0.62
CA ALA A 146 -19.45 0.79 0.14
C ALA A 146 -18.39 1.73 0.76
N PHE A 147 -18.66 3.04 0.82
CA PHE A 147 -17.80 4.00 1.50
C PHE A 147 -17.62 3.69 3.00
N ALA A 148 -18.68 3.26 3.68
CA ALA A 148 -18.56 2.86 5.08
C ALA A 148 -17.76 1.57 5.27
N ALA A 149 -17.93 0.59 4.39
CA ALA A 149 -17.09 -0.62 4.38
C ALA A 149 -15.63 -0.28 4.07
N TRP A 150 -15.39 0.71 3.20
CA TRP A 150 -14.06 1.24 2.97
C TRP A 150 -13.49 1.87 4.25
N LEU A 151 -14.26 2.69 4.95
CA LEU A 151 -13.81 3.33 6.19
C LEU A 151 -13.45 2.29 7.27
N ASP A 152 -14.24 1.23 7.40
CA ASP A 152 -13.97 0.11 8.31
C ASP A 152 -12.68 -0.62 7.94
N GLY A 153 -12.51 -0.99 6.67
CA GLY A 153 -11.27 -1.58 6.19
C GLY A 153 -10.07 -0.66 6.37
N PHE A 154 -10.23 0.65 6.16
CA PHE A 154 -9.19 1.65 6.38
C PHE A 154 -8.78 1.70 7.86
N PHE A 155 -9.74 1.66 8.79
CA PHE A 155 -9.43 1.61 10.22
C PHE A 155 -8.69 0.33 10.62
N VAL A 156 -9.09 -0.84 10.07
CA VAL A 156 -8.34 -2.10 10.25
C VAL A 156 -6.91 -1.97 9.72
N HIS A 157 -6.71 -1.30 8.58
CA HIS A 157 -5.36 -1.06 8.04
C HIS A 157 -4.50 -0.19 8.99
N ILE A 158 -5.09 0.77 9.70
CA ILE A 158 -4.40 1.58 10.72
C ILE A 158 -3.92 0.69 11.89
N GLU A 159 -4.72 -0.29 12.30
CA GLU A 159 -4.31 -1.24 13.33
C GLU A 159 -3.18 -2.17 12.83
N LEU A 160 -3.27 -2.64 11.58
CA LEU A 160 -2.26 -3.51 10.97
C LEU A 160 -0.90 -2.82 10.79
N VAL A 161 -0.86 -1.52 10.43
CA VAL A 161 0.42 -0.80 10.37
C VAL A 161 1.08 -0.69 11.75
N GLY A 162 0.29 -0.74 12.83
CA GLY A 162 0.80 -0.86 14.19
C GLY A 162 1.75 -2.05 14.38
N LEU A 163 1.47 -3.19 13.74
CA LEU A 163 2.34 -4.37 13.80
C LEU A 163 3.71 -4.10 13.15
N LEU A 164 3.72 -3.43 11.99
CA LEU A 164 4.95 -3.04 11.29
C LEU A 164 5.75 -2.01 12.10
N LYS A 165 5.07 -1.04 12.72
CA LYS A 165 5.70 -0.05 13.62
C LYS A 165 6.37 -0.71 14.83
N GLN A 166 5.69 -1.66 15.48
CA GLN A 166 6.27 -2.38 16.63
C GLN A 166 7.47 -3.23 16.22
N ARG A 167 7.37 -3.90 15.07
CA ARG A 167 8.50 -4.66 14.50
C ARG A 167 9.69 -3.77 14.17
N PHE A 168 9.43 -2.62 13.55
CA PHE A 168 10.44 -1.59 13.26
C PHE A 168 11.14 -1.11 14.54
N LEU A 169 10.37 -0.77 15.59
CA LEU A 169 10.92 -0.37 16.89
C LEU A 169 11.79 -1.47 17.52
N GLY A 170 11.38 -2.74 17.43
CA GLY A 170 12.16 -3.87 17.93
C GLY A 170 13.50 -4.05 17.21
N LEU A 171 13.50 -3.90 15.88
CA LEU A 171 14.71 -3.95 15.06
C LEU A 171 15.64 -2.77 15.37
N LYS A 172 15.09 -1.55 15.38
CA LYS A 172 15.84 -0.33 15.69
C LYS A 172 16.41 -0.37 17.11
N GLY A 173 15.63 -0.82 18.09
CA GLY A 173 16.07 -0.97 19.47
C GLY A 173 17.25 -1.94 19.61
N THR A 174 17.22 -3.04 18.85
CA THR A 174 18.34 -3.99 18.77
C THR A 174 19.61 -3.34 18.22
N LEU A 175 19.49 -2.57 17.13
CA LEU A 175 20.61 -1.87 16.49
C LEU A 175 21.20 -0.78 17.39
N CYS A 176 20.35 0.01 18.05
CA CYS A 176 20.75 1.11 18.92
C CYS A 176 21.16 0.63 20.32
N ARG A 177 20.96 -0.66 20.65
CA ARG A 177 21.10 -1.24 22.00
C ARG A 177 20.28 -0.52 23.06
N GLN A 178 19.07 -0.09 22.68
CA GLN A 178 18.13 0.63 23.55
C GLN A 178 16.73 0.03 23.39
N ARG A 179 15.93 0.08 24.46
CA ARG A 179 14.50 -0.28 24.37
C ARG A 179 13.72 0.94 23.92
N LEU A 180 13.20 0.90 22.69
CA LEU A 180 12.34 1.95 22.15
C LEU A 180 10.89 1.49 22.21
N ALA A 181 10.00 2.36 22.68
CA ALA A 181 8.57 2.09 22.68
C ALA A 181 7.81 3.41 22.48
N VAL A 182 6.94 3.45 21.48
CA VAL A 182 6.02 4.55 21.23
C VAL A 182 4.65 4.13 21.74
N HIS A 183 4.05 4.95 22.61
CA HIS A 183 2.74 4.68 23.20
C HIS A 183 1.76 5.72 22.67
N THR A 184 0.84 5.27 21.81
CA THR A 184 -0.13 6.15 21.16
C THR A 184 -1.52 5.88 21.69
N GLN A 185 -2.25 6.94 22.01
CA GLN A 185 -3.62 6.84 22.50
C GLN A 185 -4.60 7.04 21.35
N TYR A 186 -5.00 5.96 20.69
CA TYR A 186 -6.05 5.99 19.65
C TYR A 186 -7.48 6.11 20.20
N GLY A 187 -7.65 6.36 21.50
CA GLY A 187 -8.96 6.34 22.17
C GLY A 187 -9.95 7.36 21.58
N ARG A 188 -9.49 8.57 21.26
CA ARG A 188 -10.33 9.60 20.66
C ARG A 188 -10.66 9.30 19.20
N ALA A 189 -9.67 8.87 18.40
CA ALA A 189 -9.90 8.42 17.02
C ALA A 189 -10.90 7.26 16.96
N ASN A 190 -10.75 6.26 17.84
CA ASN A 190 -11.70 5.14 17.94
C ASN A 190 -13.11 5.61 18.35
N SER A 191 -13.21 6.55 19.29
CA SER A 191 -14.50 7.14 19.67
C SER A 191 -15.19 7.82 18.48
N LEU A 192 -14.45 8.62 17.71
CA LEU A 192 -14.98 9.33 16.54
C LEU A 192 -15.33 8.37 15.40
N TYR A 193 -14.53 7.32 15.20
CA TYR A 193 -14.84 6.25 14.26
C TYR A 193 -16.18 5.58 14.61
N ASN A 194 -16.33 5.12 15.86
CA ASN A 194 -17.57 4.49 16.33
C ASN A 194 -18.77 5.45 16.27
N GLU A 195 -18.54 6.73 16.53
CA GLU A 195 -19.56 7.76 16.38
C GLU A 195 -20.00 7.87 14.92
N SER A 196 -19.07 7.91 13.96
CA SER A 196 -19.39 7.95 12.53
C SER A 196 -20.28 6.78 12.10
N LEU A 197 -20.00 5.56 12.55
CA LEU A 197 -20.81 4.38 12.23
C LEU A 197 -22.26 4.49 12.71
N ARG A 198 -22.49 5.13 13.86
CA ARG A 198 -23.85 5.37 14.38
C ARG A 198 -24.65 6.29 13.47
N PHE A 199 -23.99 7.23 12.79
CA PHE A 199 -24.63 8.17 11.90
C PHE A 199 -24.81 7.66 10.46
N MET A 200 -24.20 6.52 10.10
CA MET A 200 -24.33 5.94 8.75
C MET A 200 -25.79 5.67 8.33
N HIS A 201 -26.64 5.32 9.29
CA HIS A 201 -28.06 5.00 9.03
C HIS A 201 -29.02 6.12 9.41
N THR A 202 -28.55 7.22 9.99
CA THR A 202 -29.42 8.30 10.45
C THR A 202 -29.55 9.37 9.37
N LYS A 203 -30.75 9.95 9.26
CA LYS A 203 -30.97 11.16 8.48
C LYS A 203 -30.82 12.36 9.41
N PRO A 204 -30.08 13.42 9.01
CA PRO A 204 -29.45 13.61 7.70
C PRO A 204 -28.05 12.97 7.58
N LEU A 205 -27.76 12.40 6.40
CA LEU A 205 -26.47 11.78 6.04
C LEU A 205 -25.29 12.78 6.09
N GLY A 206 -25.56 14.08 6.10
CA GLY A 206 -24.53 15.10 6.34
C GLY A 206 -23.78 14.92 7.66
N LEU A 207 -24.48 14.48 8.72
CA LEU A 207 -23.86 14.20 10.02
C LEU A 207 -22.87 13.03 9.95
N TYR A 208 -23.13 12.03 9.10
CA TYR A 208 -22.18 10.96 8.86
C TYR A 208 -20.88 11.50 8.26
N GLY A 209 -20.97 12.29 7.19
CA GLY A 209 -19.80 12.92 6.56
C GLY A 209 -19.00 13.80 7.53
N GLU A 210 -19.67 14.62 8.34
CA GLU A 210 -19.02 15.44 9.37
C GLU A 210 -18.22 14.59 10.37
N LYS A 211 -18.79 13.49 10.86
CA LYS A 211 -18.11 12.59 11.79
C LYS A 211 -16.97 11.81 11.17
N VAL A 212 -17.07 11.45 9.89
CA VAL A 212 -15.94 10.91 9.13
C VAL A 212 -14.80 11.93 9.09
N LEU A 213 -15.08 13.20 8.78
CA LEU A 213 -14.04 14.25 8.75
C LEU A 213 -13.41 14.48 10.13
N GLU A 214 -14.20 14.50 11.22
CA GLU A 214 -13.67 14.59 12.58
C GLU A 214 -12.73 13.43 12.90
N PHE A 215 -13.12 12.20 12.56
CA PHE A 215 -12.28 11.01 12.73
C PHE A 215 -10.97 11.13 11.93
N LEU A 216 -11.03 11.48 10.64
CA LEU A 216 -9.83 11.61 9.80
C LEU A 216 -8.90 12.73 10.29
N ASN A 217 -9.44 13.84 10.79
CA ASN A 217 -8.66 14.91 11.39
C ASN A 217 -7.91 14.45 12.64
N GLU A 218 -8.61 13.79 13.57
CA GLU A 218 -7.99 13.28 14.79
C GLU A 218 -6.91 12.23 14.48
N LEU A 219 -7.20 11.34 13.53
CA LEU A 219 -6.26 10.31 13.12
C LEU A 219 -5.01 10.93 12.48
N GLU A 220 -5.16 11.87 11.55
CA GLU A 220 -4.03 12.56 10.92
C GLU A 220 -3.14 13.26 11.95
N MET A 221 -3.74 13.97 12.92
CA MET A 221 -3.00 14.58 14.02
C MET A 221 -2.26 13.55 14.87
N THR A 222 -2.92 12.43 15.18
CA THR A 222 -2.31 11.32 15.94
C THR A 222 -1.10 10.72 15.21
N LEU A 223 -1.20 10.53 13.89
CA LEU A 223 -0.10 10.00 13.07
C LEU A 223 1.07 10.99 12.99
N TRP A 224 0.82 12.31 12.97
CA TRP A 224 1.89 13.31 13.07
C TRP A 224 2.55 13.32 14.44
N ASP A 225 1.79 13.25 15.53
CA ASP A 225 2.36 13.19 16.88
C ASP A 225 3.26 11.94 17.04
N GLU A 226 2.86 10.81 16.44
CA GLU A 226 3.70 9.61 16.39
C GLU A 226 5.00 9.82 15.58
N GLU A 227 4.91 10.46 14.42
CA GLU A 227 6.08 10.79 13.59
C GLU A 227 7.04 11.71 14.32
N ASP A 228 6.54 12.78 14.93
CA ASP A 228 7.35 13.76 15.66
C ASP A 228 8.02 13.13 16.88
N ALA A 229 7.27 12.33 17.66
CA ALA A 229 7.83 11.60 18.80
C ALA A 229 8.92 10.61 18.37
N MET A 230 8.70 9.89 17.27
CA MET A 230 9.68 8.97 16.72
C MET A 230 10.91 9.71 16.16
N ALA A 231 10.72 10.86 15.54
CA ALA A 231 11.79 11.68 14.98
C ALA A 231 12.70 12.27 16.05
N ASP A 232 12.13 12.79 17.15
CA ASP A 232 12.90 13.28 18.31
C ASP A 232 13.68 12.13 18.98
N ALA A 233 13.03 10.98 19.19
CA ALA A 233 13.70 9.81 19.74
C ALA A 233 14.85 9.35 18.84
N THR A 234 14.62 9.24 17.53
CA THR A 234 15.60 8.80 16.54
C THR A 234 16.82 9.72 16.49
N ALA A 235 16.62 11.04 16.52
CA ALA A 235 17.70 12.02 16.50
C ALA A 235 18.65 11.89 17.70
N ARG A 236 18.18 11.37 18.84
CA ARG A 236 18.96 11.23 20.08
C ARG A 236 19.71 9.90 20.19
N VAL A 237 19.16 8.84 19.61
CA VAL A 237 19.58 7.45 19.93
C VAL A 237 20.09 6.66 18.73
N SER A 238 19.97 7.22 17.53
CA SER A 238 20.22 6.53 16.27
C SER A 238 21.11 7.36 15.35
N THR A 239 21.62 6.72 14.31
CA THR A 239 22.33 7.40 13.21
C THR A 239 21.58 7.12 11.90
N PRO A 240 21.84 7.88 10.82
CA PRO A 240 21.26 7.59 9.51
C PRO A 240 21.47 6.13 9.10
N GLU A 241 22.67 5.59 9.28
CA GLU A 241 23.00 4.19 8.93
C GLU A 241 22.13 3.19 9.69
N MET A 242 21.94 3.41 11.00
CA MET A 242 21.10 2.54 11.83
C MET A 242 19.63 2.62 11.42
N GLU A 243 19.14 3.81 11.08
CA GLU A 243 17.75 4.00 10.63
C GLU A 243 17.47 3.25 9.33
N PHE A 244 18.29 3.49 8.29
CA PHE A 244 18.11 2.81 7.01
C PHE A 244 18.37 1.30 7.10
N THR A 245 19.23 0.85 8.04
CA THR A 245 19.41 -0.57 8.34
C THR A 245 18.17 -1.17 9.02
N ALA A 246 17.52 -0.44 9.93
CA ALA A 246 16.28 -0.87 10.56
C ALA A 246 15.14 -0.99 9.54
N ILE A 247 14.99 0.00 8.65
CA ILE A 247 14.02 -0.02 7.54
C ILE A 247 14.31 -1.20 6.61
N THR A 248 15.56 -1.36 6.19
CA THR A 248 16.01 -2.49 5.36
C THR A 248 15.64 -3.82 6.00
N SER A 249 15.94 -3.98 7.30
CA SER A 249 15.70 -5.23 8.03
C SER A 249 14.21 -5.52 8.21
N LEU A 250 13.37 -4.50 8.35
CA LEU A 250 11.92 -4.65 8.42
C LEU A 250 11.39 -5.29 7.15
N PHE A 251 11.70 -4.69 6.00
CA PHE A 251 11.14 -5.12 4.71
C PHE A 251 11.79 -6.39 4.17
N ALA A 252 13.10 -6.57 4.36
CA ALA A 252 13.78 -7.83 4.02
C ALA A 252 13.34 -9.01 4.89
N GLY A 253 12.83 -8.74 6.10
CA GLY A 253 12.33 -9.75 7.03
C GLY A 253 10.86 -10.13 6.84
N LEU A 254 10.14 -9.54 5.88
CA LEU A 254 8.73 -9.86 5.66
C LEU A 254 8.55 -11.30 5.20
N LEU A 255 7.43 -11.90 5.60
CA LEU A 255 7.06 -13.26 5.22
C LEU A 255 5.81 -13.24 4.32
N PRO A 256 5.61 -14.24 3.44
CA PRO A 256 4.42 -14.36 2.59
C PRO A 256 3.08 -14.35 3.35
N ALA A 257 3.09 -14.81 4.60
CA ALA A 257 1.94 -14.86 5.48
C ALA A 257 1.81 -13.60 6.39
N GLU A 258 2.49 -12.50 6.05
CA GLU A 258 2.45 -11.27 6.85
C GLU A 258 1.02 -10.73 6.97
N PRO A 259 0.46 -10.60 8.19
CA PRO A 259 -0.88 -10.05 8.40
C PRO A 259 -1.04 -8.62 7.87
N ALA A 260 0.05 -7.84 7.92
CA ALA A 260 0.12 -6.49 7.39
C ALA A 260 0.49 -6.43 5.90
N GLY A 261 0.38 -7.53 5.14
CA GLY A 261 0.73 -7.59 3.72
C GLY A 261 0.01 -6.55 2.85
N ILE A 262 -1.27 -6.26 3.15
CA ILE A 262 -2.03 -5.20 2.48
C ILE A 262 -1.43 -3.80 2.67
N ILE A 263 -0.74 -3.54 3.79
CA ILE A 263 -0.05 -2.27 4.04
C ILE A 263 1.19 -2.16 3.15
N VAL A 264 1.88 -3.28 2.94
CA VAL A 264 3.02 -3.34 2.02
C VAL A 264 2.56 -3.12 0.58
N ALA A 265 1.44 -3.71 0.19
CA ALA A 265 0.83 -3.46 -1.12
C ALA A 265 0.42 -1.98 -1.31
N LYS A 266 -0.18 -1.36 -0.28
CA LYS A 266 -0.48 0.09 -0.25
C LYS A 266 0.78 0.92 -0.46
N LEU A 267 1.85 0.61 0.27
CA LEU A 267 3.11 1.32 0.19
C LEU A 267 3.73 1.21 -1.21
N VAL A 268 3.78 0.00 -1.75
CA VAL A 268 4.29 -0.26 -3.10
C VAL A 268 3.50 0.44 -4.18
N ALA A 269 2.17 0.49 -4.06
CA ALA A 269 1.32 1.19 -5.02
C ALA A 269 1.50 2.72 -4.95
N TRP A 270 1.80 3.25 -3.76
CA TRP A 270 2.05 4.68 -3.54
C TRP A 270 3.44 5.13 -4.03
N MET A 271 4.47 4.31 -3.87
CA MET A 271 5.88 4.67 -4.12
C MET A 271 6.14 5.25 -5.53
N PRO A 272 5.65 4.67 -6.64
CA PRO A 272 5.83 5.23 -7.98
C PRO A 272 5.29 6.66 -8.16
N LEU A 273 4.32 7.07 -7.33
CA LEU A 273 3.72 8.41 -7.37
C LEU A 273 4.52 9.45 -6.54
N ALA A 274 5.42 8.99 -5.69
CA ALA A 274 6.12 9.81 -4.71
C ALA A 274 7.65 9.76 -4.80
N LEU A 275 8.21 8.72 -5.41
CA LEU A 275 9.64 8.46 -5.46
C LEU A 275 10.15 8.30 -6.90
N PRO A 276 11.42 8.67 -7.17
CA PRO A 276 12.10 8.33 -8.41
C PRO A 276 12.15 6.82 -8.63
N ALA A 277 12.14 6.38 -9.88
CA ALA A 277 12.16 4.96 -10.25
C ALA A 277 13.32 4.17 -9.62
N ASP A 278 14.50 4.79 -9.45
CA ASP A 278 15.66 4.15 -8.81
C ASP A 278 15.46 3.92 -7.31
N ASP A 279 14.79 4.84 -6.61
CA ASP A 279 14.46 4.69 -5.19
C ASP A 279 13.38 3.62 -5.01
N VAL A 280 12.37 3.61 -5.87
CA VAL A 280 11.38 2.52 -5.92
C VAL A 280 12.09 1.19 -6.11
N ARG A 281 13.02 1.11 -7.06
CA ARG A 281 13.81 -0.10 -7.32
C ARG A 281 14.59 -0.58 -6.12
N ALA A 282 15.31 0.32 -5.47
CA ALA A 282 16.10 -0.01 -4.28
C ALA A 282 15.22 -0.62 -3.19
N PHE A 283 14.00 -0.11 -3.00
CA PHE A 283 13.04 -0.65 -2.04
C PHE A 283 12.49 -2.02 -2.43
N VAL A 284 12.06 -2.20 -3.68
CA VAL A 284 11.52 -3.48 -4.15
C VAL A 284 12.54 -4.60 -4.03
N ASN A 285 13.81 -4.30 -4.29
CA ASN A 285 14.92 -5.25 -4.16
C ASN A 285 15.18 -5.74 -2.73
N LEU A 286 14.64 -5.07 -1.70
CA LEU A 286 14.71 -5.55 -0.33
C LEU A 286 13.81 -6.76 -0.10
N LEU A 287 12.71 -6.85 -0.85
CA LEU A 287 11.65 -7.82 -0.64
C LEU A 287 12.07 -9.18 -1.21
N SER A 288 11.84 -10.24 -0.45
CA SER A 288 12.14 -11.59 -0.93
C SER A 288 11.26 -11.94 -2.15
N PRO A 289 11.71 -12.84 -3.04
CA PRO A 289 10.91 -13.23 -4.21
C PRO A 289 9.51 -13.72 -3.85
N ASP A 290 9.34 -14.41 -2.71
CA ASP A 290 8.04 -14.89 -2.27
C ASP A 290 7.12 -13.75 -1.82
N VAL A 291 7.68 -12.73 -1.14
CA VAL A 291 6.94 -11.52 -0.77
C VAL A 291 6.57 -10.69 -2.00
N GLN A 292 7.48 -10.55 -2.96
CA GLN A 292 7.18 -9.87 -4.24
C GLN A 292 6.02 -10.57 -4.96
N ARG A 293 5.97 -11.91 -4.97
CA ARG A 293 4.84 -12.66 -5.51
C ARG A 293 3.54 -12.37 -4.77
N CYS A 294 3.56 -12.35 -3.43
CA CYS A 294 2.38 -12.00 -2.63
C CYS A 294 1.89 -10.58 -2.92
N ILE A 295 2.81 -9.61 -3.08
CA ILE A 295 2.47 -8.25 -3.51
C ILE A 295 1.80 -8.29 -4.87
N SER A 296 2.40 -8.93 -5.87
CA SER A 296 1.81 -9.01 -7.22
C SER A 296 0.54 -9.87 -7.32
N GLY A 297 0.14 -10.55 -6.24
CA GLY A 297 -0.99 -11.46 -6.19
C GLY A 297 -1.99 -11.08 -5.10
N SER A 298 -2.04 -11.86 -4.02
CA SER A 298 -3.09 -11.77 -3.01
C SER A 298 -3.15 -10.43 -2.26
N TRP A 299 -2.00 -9.82 -1.95
CA TRP A 299 -1.98 -8.57 -1.17
C TRP A 299 -2.45 -7.38 -1.99
N LEU A 300 -2.02 -7.27 -3.26
CA LEU A 300 -2.52 -6.22 -4.14
C LEU A 300 -3.97 -6.44 -4.51
N ARG A 301 -4.42 -7.69 -4.72
CA ARG A 301 -5.84 -7.97 -4.96
C ARG A 301 -6.69 -7.48 -3.80
N ALA A 302 -6.30 -7.80 -2.56
CA ALA A 302 -6.99 -7.30 -1.37
C ALA A 302 -6.99 -5.76 -1.29
N TYR A 303 -5.88 -5.11 -1.66
CA TYR A 303 -5.83 -3.65 -1.72
C TYR A 303 -6.73 -3.08 -2.84
N ALA A 304 -6.73 -3.69 -4.02
CA ALA A 304 -7.55 -3.28 -5.16
C ALA A 304 -9.04 -3.43 -4.86
N GLU A 305 -9.44 -4.55 -4.25
CA GLU A 305 -10.81 -4.78 -3.75
C GLU A 305 -11.22 -3.71 -2.73
N HIS A 306 -10.30 -3.34 -1.84
CA HIS A 306 -10.55 -2.25 -0.91
C HIS A 306 -10.73 -0.90 -1.63
N LEU A 307 -9.87 -0.54 -2.59
CA LEU A 307 -10.03 0.69 -3.39
C LEU A 307 -11.32 0.67 -4.22
N HIS A 308 -11.76 -0.49 -4.68
CA HIS A 308 -12.96 -0.67 -5.47
C HIS A 308 -14.23 -0.22 -4.74
N LEU A 309 -14.23 -0.25 -3.41
CA LEU A 309 -15.32 0.28 -2.60
C LEU A 309 -15.55 1.78 -2.83
N LEU A 310 -14.57 2.50 -3.38
CA LEU A 310 -14.68 3.90 -3.74
C LEU A 310 -14.96 4.15 -5.23
N GLU A 311 -15.17 3.13 -6.05
CA GLU A 311 -15.35 3.27 -7.51
C GLU A 311 -16.53 4.19 -7.89
N GLY A 312 -17.60 4.21 -7.08
CA GLY A 312 -18.75 5.09 -7.28
C GLY A 312 -18.39 6.58 -7.22
N PHE A 313 -17.26 6.91 -6.61
CA PHE A 313 -16.74 8.27 -6.46
C PHE A 313 -15.61 8.52 -7.48
N GLU A 314 -15.48 9.75 -7.99
CA GLU A 314 -14.42 10.11 -8.96
C GLU A 314 -13.07 10.28 -8.25
N VAL A 315 -12.56 9.17 -7.70
CA VAL A 315 -11.29 9.09 -6.98
C VAL A 315 -10.14 9.09 -7.98
N ASP A 316 -9.25 10.06 -7.82
CA ASP A 316 -8.01 10.12 -8.59
C ASP A 316 -6.89 9.48 -7.77
N LEU A 317 -6.60 8.21 -8.05
CA LEU A 317 -5.55 7.45 -7.39
C LEU A 317 -4.13 7.89 -7.80
N SER A 318 -3.99 8.78 -8.80
CA SER A 318 -2.69 9.33 -9.23
C SER A 318 -2.22 10.53 -8.42
N ALA A 319 -3.05 11.04 -7.50
CA ALA A 319 -2.77 12.24 -6.73
C ALA A 319 -1.61 12.00 -5.73
N SER A 320 -0.43 12.49 -6.10
CA SER A 320 0.73 12.62 -5.21
C SER A 320 0.44 13.66 -4.11
N THR A 321 0.50 13.26 -2.84
CA THR A 321 0.40 14.19 -1.70
C THR A 321 1.66 15.04 -1.63
N THR A 322 1.61 16.24 -2.23
CA THR A 322 2.65 17.25 -2.02
C THR A 322 2.40 17.95 -0.68
N TYR A 323 3.07 17.52 0.39
CA TYR A 323 2.99 18.21 1.68
C TYR A 323 3.64 19.59 1.57
N SER A 324 2.83 20.64 1.55
CA SER A 324 3.32 22.01 1.69
C SER A 324 2.33 22.78 2.54
N ARG A 325 2.44 22.67 3.87
CA ARG A 325 1.66 23.51 4.80
C ARG A 325 2.17 24.95 4.88
N SER A 326 3.39 25.21 4.42
CA SER A 326 3.96 26.55 4.24
C SER A 326 4.99 26.52 3.11
N ARG A 327 4.98 27.53 2.23
CA ARG A 327 6.07 27.84 1.30
C ARG A 327 6.76 29.11 1.78
N VAL A 328 8.09 29.08 1.89
CA VAL A 328 8.90 30.30 1.96
C VAL A 328 9.32 30.61 0.53
N GLU A 329 8.79 31.70 -0.03
CA GLU A 329 9.30 32.25 -1.29
C GLU A 329 10.53 33.10 -0.98
N ILE A 330 11.72 32.60 -1.34
CA ILE A 330 12.93 33.41 -1.37
C ILE A 330 13.00 34.03 -2.76
N SER A 331 12.47 35.24 -2.89
CA SER A 331 12.71 36.06 -4.08
C SER A 331 14.15 36.60 -4.04
N PRO A 332 14.91 36.52 -5.14
CA PRO A 332 16.21 37.18 -5.20
C PRO A 332 16.02 38.69 -5.05
N LEU A 333 16.81 39.31 -4.18
CA LEU A 333 16.98 40.76 -4.16
C LEU A 333 17.38 41.19 -5.57
N HIS A 334 16.56 42.05 -6.19
CA HIS A 334 16.92 42.71 -7.44
C HIS A 334 18.35 43.25 -7.30
N ALA A 335 19.29 42.63 -7.99
CA ALA A 335 20.57 43.25 -8.27
C ALA A 335 20.24 44.42 -9.19
N ASN A 336 20.19 45.61 -8.59
CA ASN A 336 20.07 46.85 -9.32
C ASN A 336 21.14 46.86 -10.42
N LEU A 337 20.66 46.81 -11.65
CA LEU A 337 21.39 47.19 -12.85
C LEU A 337 21.89 48.62 -12.67
N VAL A 338 23.21 48.80 -12.62
CA VAL A 338 23.89 50.05 -13.00
C VAL A 338 25.33 49.66 -13.41
N PRO A 339 25.92 50.26 -14.47
CA PRO A 339 25.48 51.44 -15.23
C PRO A 339 24.95 51.15 -16.63
#